data_AF-A0A318D1T1-F1
#
_entry.id   AF-A0A318D1T1-F1
#
_cell.length_a   1.000
_cell.length_b   1.000
_cell.length_c   1.000
_cell.angle_alpha   90.00
_cell.angle_beta   90.00
_cell.angle_gamma   90.00
#
_symmetry.space_group_name_H-M   'P 1'
#
loop_
_entity.id
_entity.type
_entity.pdbx_description
1 polymer ?
#
loop_
_entity_poly.entity_id
_entity_poly.type
_entity_poly.pdbx_seq_one_letter_code
_entity_poly.pdbx_strand_id
1 'polypeptide(L)' 'MGKLEKRFFSSAGKTLINPDDNNAEAICQVLKKALGKSDWVARGGMSSKYYFNFDKIYNQFNSDRK' A
#
# COMPACT_ATOMS: atom_id res chain seq x y z
N MET A 1 -18.73 -19.86 8.05
CA MET A 1 -18.21 -18.83 7.12
C MET A 1 -19.36 -18.05 6.53
N GLY A 2 -19.46 -16.77 6.88
CA GLY A 2 -20.49 -15.85 6.40
C GLY A 2 -20.30 -15.45 4.93
N LYS A 3 -21.37 -14.90 4.33
CA LYS A 3 -21.39 -14.47 2.91
C LYS A 3 -20.37 -13.37 2.59
N LEU A 4 -20.05 -12.53 3.57
CA LEU A 4 -19.02 -11.49 3.51
C LEU A 4 -17.61 -12.08 3.49
N GLU A 5 -17.31 -12.99 4.42
CA GLU A 5 -16.03 -13.70 4.49
C GLU A 5 -15.78 -14.47 3.19
N LYS A 6 -16.82 -15.12 2.64
CA LYS A 6 -16.72 -15.74 1.31
C LYS A 6 -16.34 -14.72 0.24
N ARG A 7 -16.92 -13.52 0.16
CA ARG A 7 -16.56 -12.53 -0.88
C ARG A 7 -15.14 -11.98 -0.74
N PHE A 8 -14.69 -11.73 0.49
CA PHE A 8 -13.35 -11.22 0.77
C PHE A 8 -12.26 -12.30 0.57
N PHE A 9 -12.53 -13.55 0.95
CA PHE A 9 -11.55 -14.64 0.87
C PHE A 9 -11.70 -15.56 -0.36
N SER A 10 -12.86 -15.60 -1.03
CA SER A 10 -13.02 -16.35 -2.30
C SER A 10 -12.35 -15.64 -3.46
N SER A 11 -12.22 -14.33 -3.36
CA SER A 11 -11.33 -13.56 -4.21
C SER A 11 -9.96 -13.61 -3.54
N ALA A 12 -9.26 -14.72 -3.69
CA ALA A 12 -7.81 -14.63 -3.86
C ALA A 12 -7.60 -13.82 -5.14
N GLY A 13 -7.88 -12.51 -5.05
CA GLY A 13 -7.94 -11.62 -6.17
C GLY A 13 -6.55 -11.64 -6.74
N LYS A 14 -6.41 -12.19 -7.95
CA LYS A 14 -5.23 -11.92 -8.75
C LYS A 14 -5.08 -10.42 -8.72
N THR A 15 -4.06 -9.95 -8.01
CA THR A 15 -3.76 -8.53 -7.99
C THR A 15 -3.58 -8.13 -9.44
N LEU A 16 -4.24 -7.05 -9.87
CA LEU A 16 -4.15 -6.55 -11.26
C LEU A 16 -2.69 -6.31 -11.70
N ILE A 17 -1.79 -6.20 -10.73
CA ILE A 17 -0.35 -6.13 -10.88
C ILE A 17 0.24 -7.31 -10.11
N ASN A 18 0.94 -8.20 -10.80
CA ASN A 18 1.76 -9.22 -10.18
C ASN A 18 3.19 -8.70 -10.00
N PRO A 19 3.95 -9.17 -9.00
CA PRO A 19 5.36 -8.82 -8.84
C PRO A 19 6.23 -9.07 -10.09
N ASP A 20 5.81 -10.03 -10.93
CA ASP A 20 6.50 -10.43 -12.15
C ASP A 20 6.13 -9.59 -13.38
N ASP A 21 5.19 -8.63 -13.27
CA ASP A 21 4.85 -7.77 -14.40
C ASP A 21 5.98 -6.78 -14.68
N ASN A 22 6.30 -6.53 -15.96
CA ASN A 22 7.41 -5.66 -16.39
C ASN A 22 7.41 -4.26 -15.75
N ASN A 23 6.25 -3.73 -15.36
CA ASN A 23 6.11 -2.41 -14.75
C ASN A 23 5.90 -2.46 -13.22
N ALA A 24 5.81 -3.66 -12.64
CA ALA A 24 5.59 -3.84 -11.22
C ALA A 24 6.74 -3.26 -10.40
N GLU A 25 7.97 -3.32 -10.91
CA GLU A 25 9.13 -2.78 -10.20
C GLU A 25 9.00 -1.27 -9.98
N ALA A 26 8.69 -0.50 -11.03
CA ALA A 26 8.52 0.95 -10.93
C ALA A 26 7.39 1.32 -9.96
N ILE A 27 6.26 0.61 -10.04
CA ILE A 27 5.12 0.82 -9.15
C ILE A 27 5.50 0.47 -7.70
N CYS A 28 6.19 -0.65 -7.48
CA CYS A 28 6.68 -1.07 -6.17
C CYS A 28 7.66 -0.04 -5.57
N GLN A 29 8.56 0.53 -6.38
CA GLN A 29 9.49 1.56 -5.92
C GLN A 29 8.75 2.83 -5.48
N VAL A 30 7.71 3.25 -6.21
CA VAL A 30 6.87 4.39 -5.83
C VAL A 30 6.08 4.10 -4.55
N LEU A 31 5.45 2.92 -4.44
CA LEU A 31 4.68 2.52 -3.27
C LEU A 31 5.54 2.37 -2.01
N LYS A 32 6.80 1.93 -2.15
CA LYS A 32 7.77 1.90 -1.04
C LYS A 32 7.98 3.28 -0.42
N LYS A 33 8.00 4.36 -1.22
CA LYS A 33 8.13 5.74 -0.71
C LYS A 33 6.91 6.18 0.10
N ALA A 34 5.72 5.67 -0.24
CA ALA A 34 4.49 5.96 0.49
C ALA A 34 4.36 5.15 1.79
N LEU A 35 5.10 4.05 1.94
CA LEU A 35 4.99 3.16 3.10
C LEU A 35 5.62 3.80 4.34
N GLY A 36 4.81 4.00 5.38
CA GLY A 36 5.27 4.42 6.70
C GLY A 36 5.09 3.33 7.74
N LYS A 37 6.00 3.31 8.72
CA LYS A 37 5.90 2.45 9.90
C LYS A 37 5.72 3.32 11.15
N SER A 38 4.59 3.18 11.81
CA SER A 38 4.25 3.86 13.05
C SER A 38 3.02 3.19 13.64
N ASP A 39 2.88 3.21 14.96
CA ASP A 39 1.65 2.81 15.60
C ASP A 39 0.60 3.89 15.34
N TRP A 40 -0.41 3.55 14.53
CA TRP A 40 -1.48 4.48 14.17
C TRP A 40 -2.82 3.76 14.12
N VAL A 41 -3.88 4.54 14.27
CA VAL A 41 -5.26 4.05 14.15
C VAL A 41 -5.86 4.64 12.90
N ALA A 42 -6.26 3.78 11.96
CA ALA A 42 -6.93 4.20 10.73
C ALA A 42 -8.28 4.85 11.06
N ARG A 43 -8.82 5.68 10.13
CA ARG A 43 -10.09 6.40 10.32
C ARG A 43 -11.32 5.50 10.60
N GLY A 44 -11.19 4.18 10.45
CA GLY A 44 -12.18 3.18 10.87
C GLY A 44 -11.95 2.55 12.25
N GLY A 45 -11.04 3.09 13.08
CA GLY A 45 -10.72 2.54 14.41
C GLY A 45 -9.79 1.33 14.38
N MET A 46 -9.23 0.97 13.22
CA MET A 46 -8.35 -0.18 13.08
C MET A 46 -6.91 0.21 13.39
N SER A 47 -6.34 -0.39 14.44
CA SER A 47 -4.93 -0.27 14.75
C SER A 47 -4.07 -0.97 13.71
N SER A 48 -3.02 -0.31 13.24
CA SER A 48 -2.03 -0.88 12.33
C SER A 48 -0.65 -0.34 12.66
N LYS A 49 0.38 -1.13 12.32
CA LYS A 49 1.80 -0.71 12.42
C LYS A 49 2.31 -0.09 11.12
N TYR A 50 1.53 -0.20 10.07
CA TYR A 50 1.89 0.21 8.71
C TYR A 50 0.78 1.06 8.10
N TYR A 51 1.19 2.06 7.33
CA TYR A 51 0.28 2.92 6.57
C TYR A 51 0.85 3.30 5.22
N PHE A 52 -0.03 3.61 4.29
CA PHE A 52 0.33 4.29 3.05
C PHE A 52 -0.01 5.77 3.19
N ASN A 53 1.00 6.62 3.04
CA ASN A 53 0.85 8.07 2.89
C ASN A 53 1.43 8.49 1.54
N PHE A 54 0.55 8.74 0.58
CA PHE A 54 0.93 9.08 -0.80
C PHE A 54 1.52 10.49 -0.92
N ASP A 55 1.28 11.40 0.03
CA ASP A 55 1.89 12.74 0.01
C ASP A 55 3.42 12.67 0.13
N LYS A 56 3.94 11.61 0.77
CA LYS A 56 5.39 11.37 0.89
C LYS A 56 6.07 11.11 -0.46
N ILE A 57 5.34 10.59 -1.45
CA ILE A 57 5.90 10.34 -2.79
C ILE A 57 6.39 11.65 -3.41
N TYR A 58 5.64 12.72 -3.23
CA TYR A 58 5.92 14.03 -3.82
C TYR A 58 6.89 14.87 -2.98
N ASN A 59 6.86 14.72 -1.66
CA ASN A 59 7.69 15.52 -0.76
C ASN A 59 9.18 15.16 -0.80
N GLN A 60 9.53 13.90 -1.09
CA GLN A 60 10.93 13.47 -1.12
C GLN A 60 11.69 13.97 -2.35
N PHE A 61 10.98 14.30 -3.45
CA PHE A 61 11.58 14.87 -4.66
C PHE A 61 12.28 16.22 -4.43
N ASN A 62 11.91 16.96 -3.38
CA ASN A 62 12.51 18.26 -3.06
C ASN A 62 13.73 18.18 -2.14
N SER A 63 13.95 17.06 -1.44
CA SER A 63 15.11 16.89 -0.56
C SER A 63 16.38 16.47 -1.32
N ASP A 64 16.23 15.79 -2.46
CA ASP A 64 17.36 15.33 -3.29
C ASP A 64 17.91 16.41 -4.25
N ARG A 65 17.38 17.65 -4.18
CA ARG A 65 17.82 18.81 -4.98
C ARG A 65 18.70 19.80 -4.20
N LYS A 66 19.29 19.39 -3.08
CA LYS A 66 20.23 20.20 -2.30
C LYS A 66 21.64 19.65 -2.34
#